data_AF-A0A942GVD5-F1
#
_entry.id   AF-A0A942GVD5-F1
#
_cell.length_a   1.000
_cell.length_b   1.000
_cell.length_c   1.000
_cell.angle_alpha   90.00
_cell.angle_beta   90.00
_cell.angle_gamma   90.00
#
_symmetry.space_group_name_H-M   'P 1'
#
loop_
_entity.id
_entity.type
_entity.pdbx_description
1 polymer ?
#
loop_
_entity_poly.entity_id
_entity_poly.type
_entity_poly.pdbx_seq_one_letter_code
_entity_poly.pdbx_strand_id
1 'polypeptide(L)'
;MKKFNFRLQKVLEYRALEEEWAKQAWLEKQAERIAAEAELQRIRDRRTSLIASNPNTLDDRLALGRAVEKADDDDRAQQVVIAELIAEELSAHADYLRKQEDLKVLEKMKERKLEQWKLEQERKDQAALDEWSAQRKAA
;
A
#
# COMPACT_ATOMS: atom_id res chain seq x y z
N MET A 1 0.93 30.78 -27.27
CA MET A 1 0.13 30.65 -26.03
C MET A 1 1.05 30.22 -24.90
N LYS A 2 0.89 30.78 -23.69
CA LYS A 2 1.65 30.32 -22.51
C LYS A 2 1.17 28.91 -22.16
N LYS A 3 2.06 28.00 -21.75
CA LYS A 3 1.67 26.66 -21.29
C LYS A 3 1.19 26.75 -19.83
N PHE A 4 0.25 25.88 -19.44
CA PHE A 4 -0.13 25.72 -18.03
C PHE A 4 1.07 25.26 -17.20
N ASN A 5 1.30 25.88 -16.05
CA ASN A 5 2.34 25.49 -15.11
C ASN A 5 1.75 25.37 -13.71
N PHE A 6 1.75 24.16 -13.16
CA PHE A 6 1.28 23.90 -11.81
C PHE A 6 2.42 24.11 -10.81
N ARG A 7 2.30 25.13 -9.95
CA ARG A 7 3.36 25.51 -9.00
C ARG A 7 3.81 24.39 -8.06
N LEU A 8 2.91 23.45 -7.76
CA LEU A 8 3.19 22.31 -6.88
C LEU A 8 3.51 21.01 -7.64
N GLN A 9 3.89 21.10 -8.93
CA GLN A 9 4.18 19.92 -9.74
C GLN A 9 5.27 19.04 -9.14
N LYS A 10 6.34 19.62 -8.58
CA LYS A 10 7.40 18.86 -7.91
C LYS A 10 6.94 18.20 -6.60
N VAL A 11 6.05 18.84 -5.87
CA VAL A 11 5.46 18.27 -4.65
C VAL A 11 4.54 17.10 -5.03
N LEU A 12 3.74 17.25 -6.08
CA LEU A 12 2.90 16.17 -6.61
C LEU A 12 3.73 14.94 -7.01
N GLU A 13 4.82 15.15 -7.75
CA GLU A 13 5.76 14.08 -8.13
C GLU A 13 6.34 13.38 -6.92
N TYR A 14 6.76 14.14 -5.90
CA TYR A 14 7.28 13.57 -4.66
C TYR A 14 6.21 12.78 -3.89
N ARG A 15 4.98 13.28 -3.78
CA ARG A 15 3.88 12.55 -3.13
C ARG A 15 3.49 11.27 -3.85
N ALA A 16 3.61 11.24 -5.18
CA ALA A 16 3.42 10.01 -5.94
C ALA A 16 4.49 8.96 -5.60
N LEU A 17 5.75 9.38 -5.42
CA LEU A 17 6.81 8.48 -4.96
C LEU A 17 6.57 8.00 -3.53
N GLU A 18 6.13 8.87 -2.61
CA GLU A 18 5.81 8.46 -1.24
C GLU A 18 4.68 7.42 -1.20
N GLU A 19 3.65 7.58 -2.03
CA GLU A 19 2.54 6.62 -2.12
C GLU A 19 3.02 5.26 -2.62
N GLU A 20 3.86 5.25 -3.66
CA GLU A 20 4.43 4.01 -4.21
C GLU A 20 5.36 3.32 -3.20
N TRP A 21 6.19 4.06 -2.47
CA TRP A 21 7.02 3.49 -1.40
C TRP A 21 6.18 2.92 -0.25
N ALA A 22 5.14 3.62 0.17
CA ALA A 22 4.25 3.12 1.22
C ALA A 22 3.49 1.86 0.78
N LYS A 23 3.09 1.80 -0.50
CA LYS A 23 2.48 0.61 -1.10
C LYS A 23 3.45 -0.58 -1.10
N GLN A 24 4.70 -0.37 -1.50
CA GLN A 24 5.72 -1.41 -1.48
C GLN A 24 5.96 -1.93 -0.06
N ALA A 25 6.10 -1.03 0.92
CA ALA A 25 6.27 -1.41 2.32
C ALA A 25 5.07 -2.22 2.86
N TRP A 26 3.83 -1.86 2.50
CA TRP A 26 2.66 -2.65 2.87
C TRP A 26 2.68 -4.06 2.24
N LEU A 27 3.02 -4.16 0.95
CA LEU A 27 3.10 -5.44 0.26
C LEU A 27 4.21 -6.35 0.82
N GLU A 28 5.34 -5.77 1.24
CA GLU A 28 6.40 -6.50 1.93
C GLU A 28 5.90 -7.08 3.26
N LYS A 29 5.19 -6.29 4.08
CA LYS A 29 4.60 -6.76 5.35
C LYS A 29 3.54 -7.82 5.15
N GLN A 30 2.72 -7.69 4.13
CA GLN A 30 1.76 -8.72 3.76
C GLN A 30 2.46 -10.03 3.35
N ALA A 31 3.55 -9.95 2.58
CA ALA A 31 4.32 -11.13 2.19
C ALA A 31 4.97 -11.81 3.40
N GLU A 32 5.51 -11.03 4.35
CA GLU A 32 6.05 -11.55 5.63
C GLU A 32 4.97 -12.30 6.43
N ARG A 33 3.77 -11.73 6.59
CA ARG A 33 2.63 -12.40 7.25
C ARG A 33 2.27 -13.72 6.58
N ILE A 34 2.14 -13.72 5.24
CA ILE A 34 1.79 -14.93 4.48
C ILE A 34 2.87 -16.01 4.66
N ALA A 35 4.15 -15.65 4.65
CA ALA A 35 5.23 -16.58 4.90
C ALA A 35 5.17 -17.17 6.32
N ALA A 36 4.85 -16.34 7.31
CA ALA A 36 4.67 -16.78 8.70
C ALA A 36 3.47 -17.72 8.87
N GLU A 37 2.36 -17.49 8.18
CA GLU A 37 1.19 -18.39 8.15
C GLU A 37 1.52 -19.73 7.50
N ALA A 38 2.31 -19.72 6.42
CA ALA A 38 2.79 -20.95 5.80
C ALA A 38 3.67 -21.77 6.75
N GLU A 39 4.52 -21.11 7.55
CA GLU A 39 5.34 -21.79 8.55
C GLU A 39 4.49 -22.40 9.68
N LEU A 40 3.48 -21.67 10.17
CA LEU A 40 2.52 -22.21 11.14
C LEU A 40 1.85 -23.48 10.61
N GLN A 41 1.45 -23.49 9.33
CA GLN A 41 0.87 -24.68 8.73
C GLN A 41 1.86 -25.85 8.69
N ARG A 42 3.14 -25.61 8.38
CA ARG A 42 4.17 -26.66 8.42
C ARG A 42 4.37 -27.23 9.82
N ILE A 43 4.34 -26.38 10.86
CA ILE A 43 4.43 -26.82 12.26
C ILE A 43 3.24 -27.75 12.59
N ARG A 44 2.03 -27.39 12.17
CA ARG A 44 0.81 -28.18 12.37
C ARG A 44 0.82 -29.50 11.60
N ASP A 45 1.31 -29.51 10.37
CA ASP A 45 1.44 -30.71 9.55
C ASP A 45 2.47 -31.67 10.17
N ARG A 46 3.60 -31.13 10.65
CA ARG A 46 4.62 -31.88 11.38
C ARG A 46 4.04 -32.49 12.66
N ARG A 47 3.31 -31.70 13.45
CA ARG A 47 2.64 -32.18 14.67
C ARG A 47 1.66 -33.31 14.38
N THR A 48 0.84 -33.16 13.34
CA THR A 48 -0.11 -34.20 12.89
C THR A 48 0.62 -35.48 12.51
N SER A 49 1.75 -35.36 11.78
CA SER A 49 2.60 -36.49 11.40
C SER A 49 3.23 -37.18 12.61
N LEU A 50 3.66 -36.42 13.62
CA LEU A 50 4.17 -36.96 14.88
C LEU A 50 3.09 -37.75 15.62
N ILE A 51 1.89 -37.20 15.76
CA ILE A 51 0.77 -37.87 16.46
C ILE A 51 0.34 -39.15 15.73
N ALA A 52 0.41 -39.18 14.40
CA ALA A 52 0.10 -40.36 13.61
C ALA A 52 1.19 -41.46 13.69
N SER A 53 2.37 -41.16 14.23
CA SER A 53 3.44 -42.14 14.36
C SER A 53 3.13 -43.17 15.44
N ASN A 54 3.53 -44.43 15.20
CA ASN A 54 3.32 -45.54 16.13
C ASN A 54 4.65 -46.05 16.70
N PRO A 55 5.15 -45.48 17.82
CA PRO A 55 6.42 -45.86 18.42
C PRO A 55 6.36 -47.26 19.05
N ASN A 56 7.38 -48.08 18.75
CA ASN A 56 7.46 -49.49 19.16
C ASN A 56 8.24 -49.69 20.47
N THR A 57 9.00 -48.70 20.94
CA THR A 57 9.75 -48.76 22.19
C THR A 57 9.29 -47.70 23.18
N LEU A 58 9.62 -47.88 24.45
CA LEU A 58 9.34 -46.88 25.50
C LEU A 58 10.11 -45.58 25.25
N ASP A 59 11.37 -45.68 24.82
CA ASP A 59 12.21 -44.52 24.52
C ASP A 59 11.64 -43.72 23.34
N ASP A 60 11.16 -44.39 22.29
CA ASP A 60 10.49 -43.74 21.15
C ASP A 60 9.21 -43.02 21.59
N ARG A 61 8.45 -43.61 22.52
CA ARG A 61 7.23 -42.98 23.09
C ARG A 61 7.56 -41.71 23.87
N LEU A 62 8.61 -41.74 24.69
CA LEU A 62 9.06 -40.57 25.45
C LEU A 62 9.60 -39.47 24.52
N ALA A 63 10.38 -39.85 23.50
CA ALA A 63 10.88 -38.93 22.50
C ALA A 63 9.74 -38.27 21.70
N LEU A 64 8.73 -39.07 21.30
CA LEU A 64 7.54 -38.57 20.62
C LEU A 64 6.77 -37.56 21.48
N GLY A 65 6.55 -37.86 22.76
CA GLY A 65 5.88 -36.94 23.68
C GLY A 65 6.56 -35.57 23.75
N ARG A 66 7.89 -35.55 23.91
CA ARG A 66 8.67 -34.30 23.90
C ARG A 66 8.61 -33.56 22.56
N ALA A 67 8.60 -34.30 21.44
CA ALA A 67 8.51 -33.71 20.11
C ALA A 67 7.15 -33.06 19.85
N VAL A 68 6.06 -33.66 20.34
CA VAL A 68 4.72 -33.09 20.26
C VAL A 68 4.60 -31.84 21.13
N GLU A 69 5.09 -31.90 22.38
CA GLU A 69 5.10 -30.75 23.29
C GLU A 69 5.87 -29.57 22.70
N LYS A 70 7.05 -29.83 22.12
CA LYS A 70 7.81 -28.82 21.39
C LYS A 70 7.04 -28.23 20.21
N ALA A 71 6.33 -29.05 19.43
CA ALA A 71 5.52 -28.56 18.32
C ALA A 71 4.34 -27.69 18.80
N ASP A 72 3.78 -27.97 19.98
CA ASP A 72 2.74 -27.14 20.62
C ASP A 72 3.31 -25.81 21.14
N ASP A 73 4.56 -25.79 21.63
CA ASP A 73 5.27 -24.55 21.97
C ASP A 73 5.58 -23.72 20.72
N ASP A 74 6.11 -24.36 19.67
CA ASP A 74 6.45 -23.72 18.39
C ASP A 74 5.17 -23.13 17.72
N ASP A 75 4.03 -23.83 17.75
CA ASP A 75 2.75 -23.32 17.23
C ASP A 75 2.31 -22.05 17.99
N ARG A 76 2.36 -22.07 19.33
CA ARG A 76 2.04 -20.89 20.16
C ARG A 76 2.97 -19.72 19.89
N ALA A 77 4.27 -19.96 19.81
CA ALA A 77 5.24 -18.92 19.51
C ALA A 77 4.99 -18.31 18.12
N GLN A 78 4.71 -19.15 17.12
CA GLN A 78 4.45 -18.70 15.75
C GLN A 78 3.14 -17.90 15.65
N GLN A 79 2.11 -18.25 16.43
CA GLN A 79 0.88 -17.44 16.50
C GLN A 79 1.13 -16.03 17.04
N VAL A 80 2.04 -15.87 18.00
CA VAL A 80 2.43 -14.55 18.52
C VAL A 80 3.12 -13.73 17.42
N VAL A 81 4.07 -14.34 16.69
CA VAL A 81 4.75 -13.71 15.55
C VAL A 81 3.74 -13.25 14.49
N ILE A 82 2.77 -14.09 14.14
CA ILE A 82 1.72 -13.73 13.17
C ILE A 82 0.88 -12.55 13.67
N ALA A 83 0.54 -12.51 14.96
CA ALA A 83 -0.22 -11.41 15.54
C ALA A 83 0.54 -10.07 15.46
N GLU A 84 1.86 -10.08 15.69
CA GLU A 84 2.72 -8.92 15.51
C GLU A 84 2.77 -8.48 14.05
N LEU A 85 2.97 -9.41 13.11
CA LEU A 85 2.99 -9.13 11.68
C LEU A 85 1.66 -8.58 11.15
N ILE A 86 0.53 -9.04 11.68
CA ILE A 86 -0.79 -8.47 11.36
C ILE A 86 -0.87 -7.01 11.82
N ALA A 87 -0.38 -6.69 13.01
CA ALA A 87 -0.37 -5.31 13.51
C ALA A 87 0.54 -4.42 12.65
N GLU A 88 1.70 -4.92 12.24
CA GLU A 88 2.61 -4.22 11.32
C GLU A 88 2.00 -4.01 9.93
N GLU A 89 1.37 -5.04 9.35
CA GLU A 89 0.68 -4.94 8.05
C GLU A 89 -0.44 -3.88 8.11
N LEU A 90 -1.25 -3.89 9.18
CA LEU A 90 -2.32 -2.90 9.37
C LEU A 90 -1.77 -1.48 9.48
N SER A 91 -0.66 -1.29 10.20
CA SER A 91 0.01 0.00 10.32
C SER A 91 0.54 0.49 8.97
N ALA A 92 1.21 -0.38 8.21
CA ALA A 92 1.74 -0.05 6.87
C ALA A 92 0.61 0.26 5.88
N HIS A 93 -0.49 -0.50 5.93
CA HIS A 93 -1.68 -0.25 5.10
C HIS A 93 -2.32 1.10 5.43
N ALA A 94 -2.44 1.45 6.71
CA ALA A 94 -2.97 2.75 7.12
C ALA A 94 -2.09 3.92 6.62
N ASP A 95 -0.76 3.77 6.65
CA ASP A 95 0.14 4.78 6.09
C ASP A 95 -0.03 4.91 4.57
N TYR A 96 -0.09 3.79 3.84
CA TYR A 96 -0.36 3.78 2.41
C TYR A 96 -1.67 4.52 2.06
N LEU A 97 -2.76 4.24 2.78
CA LEU A 97 -4.04 4.92 2.55
C LEU A 97 -3.94 6.43 2.78
N ARG A 98 -3.22 6.86 3.82
CA ARG A 98 -2.97 8.27 4.09
C ARG A 98 -2.18 8.93 2.97
N LYS A 99 -1.10 8.29 2.49
CA LYS A 99 -0.28 8.82 1.37
C LYS A 99 -1.08 8.89 0.08
N GLN A 100 -1.96 7.92 -0.17
CA GLN A 100 -2.87 7.93 -1.30
C GLN A 100 -3.88 9.08 -1.22
N GLU A 101 -4.42 9.38 -0.03
CA GLU A 101 -5.30 10.52 0.17
C GLU A 101 -4.58 11.86 -0.08
N ASP A 102 -3.38 12.03 0.49
CA ASP A 102 -2.52 13.20 0.27
C ASP A 102 -2.28 13.46 -1.24
N LEU A 103 -1.97 12.40 -1.99
CA LEU A 103 -1.76 12.48 -3.44
C LEU A 103 -3.04 12.92 -4.17
N LYS A 104 -4.17 12.28 -3.88
CA LYS A 104 -5.48 12.59 -4.48
C LYS A 104 -5.90 14.04 -4.25
N VAL A 105 -5.58 14.62 -3.09
CA VAL A 105 -5.86 16.03 -2.80
C VAL A 105 -5.09 16.95 -3.75
N LEU A 106 -3.80 16.68 -3.99
CA LEU A 106 -2.97 17.47 -4.89
C LEU A 106 -3.39 17.30 -6.36
N GLU A 107 -3.78 16.10 -6.78
CA GLU A 107 -4.30 15.84 -8.12
C GLU A 107 -5.56 16.66 -8.39
N LYS A 108 -6.54 16.59 -7.49
CA LYS A 108 -7.77 17.41 -7.57
C LYS A 108 -7.46 18.91 -7.59
N MET A 109 -6.46 19.35 -6.82
CA MET A 109 -6.03 20.75 -6.84
C MET A 109 -5.44 21.14 -8.19
N LYS A 110 -4.62 20.28 -8.80
CA LYS A 110 -4.05 20.49 -10.13
C LYS A 110 -5.13 20.55 -11.21
N GLU A 111 -6.09 19.63 -11.18
CA GLU A 111 -7.23 19.60 -12.10
C GLU A 111 -8.04 20.90 -12.04
N ARG A 112 -8.43 21.33 -10.84
CA ARG A 112 -9.14 22.60 -10.64
C ARG A 112 -8.35 23.80 -11.16
N LYS A 113 -7.03 23.83 -10.94
CA LYS A 113 -6.18 24.92 -11.44
C LYS A 113 -6.03 24.90 -12.96
N LEU A 114 -6.00 23.71 -13.56
CA LEU A 114 -5.98 23.56 -15.00
C LEU A 114 -7.29 24.06 -15.62
N GLU A 115 -8.43 23.73 -15.03
CA GLU A 115 -9.74 24.19 -15.47
C GLU A 115 -9.87 25.71 -15.39
N GLN A 116 -9.49 26.31 -14.26
CA GLN A 116 -9.44 27.77 -14.10
C GLN A 116 -8.57 28.44 -15.17
N TRP A 117 -7.39 27.87 -15.44
CA TRP A 117 -6.50 28.39 -16.45
C TRP A 117 -7.09 28.32 -17.87
N LYS A 118 -7.78 27.22 -18.22
CA LYS A 118 -8.48 27.09 -19.51
C LYS A 118 -9.56 28.17 -19.68
N LEU A 119 -10.41 28.34 -18.67
CA LEU A 119 -11.45 29.39 -18.67
C LEU A 119 -10.86 30.80 -18.82
N GLU A 120 -9.73 31.08 -18.18
CA GLU A 120 -9.03 32.35 -18.35
C GLU A 120 -8.43 32.54 -19.75
N GLN A 121 -7.96 31.48 -20.40
CA GLN A 121 -7.50 31.55 -21.80
C GLN A 121 -8.68 31.83 -22.74
N GLU A 122 -9.77 31.08 -22.60
CA GLU A 122 -10.99 31.28 -23.41
C GLU A 122 -11.53 32.71 -23.30
N ARG A 123 -11.57 33.28 -22.08
CA ARG A 123 -11.97 34.68 -21.88
C ARG A 123 -11.04 35.68 -22.55
N LYS A 124 -9.73 35.43 -22.54
CA LYS A 124 -8.74 36.32 -23.19
C LYS A 124 -8.84 36.23 -24.71
N ASP A 125 -9.03 35.03 -25.24
CA ASP A 125 -9.18 34.79 -26.66
C ASP A 125 -10.47 35.44 -27.18
N GLN A 126 -11.59 35.31 -26.43
CA GLN A 126 -12.84 35.99 -26.77
C GLN A 126 -12.68 37.52 -26.74
N ALA A 127 -12.06 38.07 -25.70
CA ALA A 127 -11.83 39.51 -25.60
C ALA A 127 -10.99 40.05 -26.77
N ALA A 128 -9.96 39.30 -27.20
CA ALA A 128 -9.15 39.66 -28.35
C ALA A 128 -9.93 39.62 -29.67
N LEU A 129 -10.85 38.65 -29.85
CA LEU A 129 -11.74 38.59 -31.01
C LEU A 129 -12.73 39.75 -31.05
N ASP A 130 -13.27 40.13 -29.90
CA ASP A 130 -14.20 41.25 -29.77
C ASP A 130 -13.51 42.59 -30.06
N GLU A 131 -12.31 42.80 -29.52
CA GLU A 131 -11.48 43.98 -29.79
C GLU A 131 -11.12 44.09 -31.27
N TRP A 132 -10.69 42.98 -31.89
CA TRP A 132 -10.39 42.94 -33.32
C TRP A 132 -11.63 43.25 -34.18
N SER A 133 -12.79 42.75 -33.78
CA SER A 133 -14.08 43.01 -34.45
C SER A 133 -14.52 44.48 -34.30
N ALA A 134 -14.27 45.09 -33.14
CA ALA A 134 -14.55 46.51 -32.90
C ALA A 134 -13.65 47.44 -33.74
N GLN A 135 -12.35 47.14 -33.81
CA GLN A 135 -11.39 47.90 -34.63
C GLN A 135 -11.75 47.85 -36.13
N ARG A 136 -12.25 46.72 -36.63
CA ARG A 136 -12.69 46.58 -38.02
C ARG A 136 -13.99 47.31 -38.36
N LYS A 137 -14.86 47.57 -37.39
CA LYS A 137 -16.10 48.34 -37.61
C LYS A 137 -15.88 49.85 -37.53
N ALA A 138 -14.77 50.29 -36.94
CA ALA A 138 -14.43 51.70 -36.78
C ALA A 138 -13.54 52.26 -37.92
N ALA A 139 -13.05 51.40 -38.81
CA ALA A 139 -12.30 51.74 -40.04
C ALA A 139 -13.21 51.63 -41.26
#